data_AF-A0A928L1J9-F1
#
_entry.id   AF-A0A928L1J9-F1
#
_cell.length_a   1.000
_cell.length_b   1.000
_cell.length_c   1.000
_cell.angle_alpha   90.00
_cell.angle_beta   90.00
_cell.angle_gamma   90.00
#
_symmetry.space_group_name_H-M   'P 1'
#
loop_
_entity.id
_entity.type
_entity.pdbx_description
1 polymer ?
#
loop_
_entity_poly.entity_id
_entity_poly.type
_entity_poly.pdbx_seq_one_letter_code
_entity_poly.pdbx_strand_id
1 'polypeptide(L)'
;MRKAGKNNSGLTEIAKARINKGLSIADITRLTGLSYDNYIKYEREEVEEQYKCIETLKKLSDVLKIDLLTDYHKFKMDSVAIVKGYMLNNKLSIQKLAELCEVSATTVKNWRRGTCSPSYELWEKFFK
;
A
#
# COMPACT_ATOMS: atom_id res chain seq x y z
N MET A 1 12.58 3.00 10.45
CA MET A 1 11.19 2.86 10.95
C MET A 1 10.65 4.24 11.36
N ARG A 2 9.91 4.93 10.48
CA ARG A 2 9.13 6.10 10.88
C ARG A 2 7.81 5.60 11.47
N LYS A 3 7.62 5.80 12.78
CA LYS A 3 6.32 5.60 13.43
C LYS A 3 5.38 6.70 12.91
N ALA A 4 4.32 6.33 12.20
CA ALA A 4 3.25 7.25 11.86
C ALA A 4 2.67 7.84 13.17
N GLY A 5 2.36 9.13 13.13
CA GLY A 5 2.19 9.98 14.31
C GLY A 5 1.12 9.49 15.28
N LYS A 6 1.54 9.08 16.47
CA LYS A 6 0.69 9.07 17.67
C LYS A 6 0.23 10.50 17.94
N ASN A 7 -0.98 10.81 17.52
CA ASN A 7 -1.72 12.00 17.90
C ASN A 7 -2.21 11.84 19.36
N ASN A 8 -2.34 12.95 20.09
CA ASN A 8 -2.52 13.02 21.55
C ASN A 8 -3.71 12.21 22.13
N SER A 9 -4.62 11.73 21.28
CA SER A 9 -5.77 10.89 21.63
C SER A 9 -5.50 9.38 21.61
N GLY A 10 -4.37 8.91 21.08
CA GLY A 10 -4.08 7.48 20.88
C GLY A 10 -4.90 6.78 19.78
N LEU A 11 -5.87 7.47 19.18
CA LEU A 11 -6.70 7.00 18.07
C LEU A 11 -6.02 7.18 16.70
N THR A 12 -6.05 6.14 15.86
CA THR A 12 -5.56 6.17 14.48
C THR A 12 -6.43 7.04 13.57
N GLU A 13 -5.95 7.34 12.37
CA GLU A 13 -6.71 8.12 11.38
C GLU A 13 -8.04 7.45 11.01
N ILE A 14 -8.03 6.13 10.79
CA ILE A 14 -9.23 5.34 10.48
C ILE A 14 -10.23 5.40 11.64
N ALA A 15 -9.76 5.26 12.89
CA ALA A 15 -10.62 5.33 14.07
C ALA A 15 -11.29 6.69 14.19
N LYS A 16 -10.51 7.77 14.01
CA LYS A 16 -11.02 9.15 14.04
C LYS A 16 -12.06 9.40 12.96
N ALA A 17 -11.76 9.02 11.72
CA ALA A 17 -12.67 9.21 10.61
C ALA A 17 -13.99 8.45 10.80
N ARG A 18 -13.92 7.22 11.34
CA ARG A 18 -15.11 6.43 11.68
C ARG A 18 -15.96 7.12 12.75
N ILE A 19 -15.33 7.54 13.85
CA ILE A 19 -16.01 8.20 14.98
C ILE A 19 -16.64 9.53 14.54
N ASN A 20 -15.93 10.32 13.73
CA ASN A 20 -16.44 11.59 13.20
C ASN A 20 -17.68 11.40 12.31
N LYS A 21 -17.85 10.20 11.72
CA LYS A 21 -19.06 9.83 10.97
C LYS A 21 -20.16 9.20 11.82
N GLY A 22 -19.96 9.05 13.12
CA GLY A 22 -20.91 8.38 14.02
C GLY A 22 -21.09 6.90 13.72
N LEU A 23 -20.12 6.25 13.06
CA LEU A 23 -20.22 4.84 12.69
C LEU A 23 -19.72 3.94 13.81
N SER A 24 -20.52 2.93 14.15
CA SER A 24 -20.04 1.81 14.96
C SER A 24 -19.11 0.91 14.15
N ILE A 25 -18.41 -0.01 14.81
CA ILE A 25 -17.60 -1.02 14.11
C ILE A 25 -18.52 -1.95 13.28
N ALA A 26 -19.72 -2.26 13.76
CA ALA A 26 -20.69 -3.05 13.02
C ALA A 26 -21.19 -2.32 11.75
N ASP A 27 -21.33 -1.00 11.80
CA ASP A 27 -21.74 -0.23 10.62
C ASP A 27 -20.68 -0.24 9.54
N ILE A 28 -19.42 0.01 9.90
CA ILE A 28 -18.35 0.06 8.91
C ILE A 28 -18.06 -1.32 8.31
N THR A 29 -18.10 -2.39 9.09
CA THR A 29 -17.94 -3.76 8.58
C THR A 29 -19.07 -4.12 7.61
N ARG A 30 -20.32 -3.75 7.92
CA ARG A 30 -21.48 -3.92 7.03
C ARG A 30 -21.34 -3.11 5.74
N LEU A 31 -20.93 -1.84 5.84
CA LEU A 31 -20.80 -0.94 4.68
C LEU A 31 -19.63 -1.32 3.76
N THR A 32 -18.54 -1.84 4.32
CA THR A 32 -17.36 -2.23 3.54
C THR A 32 -17.36 -3.71 3.13
N GLY A 33 -18.19 -4.54 3.76
CA GLY A 33 -18.18 -5.99 3.60
C GLY A 33 -16.97 -6.67 4.24
N LEU A 34 -16.21 -5.96 5.09
CA LEU A 34 -15.07 -6.53 5.82
C LEU A 34 -15.55 -7.32 7.04
N SER A 35 -14.84 -8.40 7.38
CA SER A 35 -15.02 -9.01 8.70
C SER A 35 -14.53 -8.08 9.81
N TYR A 36 -15.06 -8.27 11.02
CA TYR A 36 -14.63 -7.52 12.20
C TYR A 36 -13.11 -7.61 12.41
N ASP A 37 -12.55 -8.82 12.40
CA ASP A 37 -11.12 -9.04 12.60
C ASP A 37 -10.25 -8.36 11.54
N ASN A 38 -10.71 -8.37 10.28
CA ASN A 38 -9.98 -7.71 9.22
C ASN A 38 -10.02 -6.19 9.42
N TYR A 39 -11.20 -5.63 9.68
CA TYR A 39 -11.34 -4.19 9.92
C TYR A 39 -10.47 -3.70 11.10
N ILE A 40 -10.50 -4.40 12.23
CA ILE A 40 -9.75 -4.02 13.43
C ILE A 40 -8.25 -3.92 13.15
N LYS A 41 -7.68 -4.84 12.36
CA LYS A 41 -6.26 -4.79 12.00
C LYS A 41 -5.91 -3.51 11.23
N TYR A 42 -6.79 -3.05 10.33
CA TYR A 42 -6.61 -1.78 9.62
C TYR A 42 -6.77 -0.59 10.57
N GLU A 43 -7.83 -0.59 11.39
CA GLU A 43 -8.06 0.50 12.35
C GLU A 43 -6.90 0.62 13.35
N ARG A 44 -6.26 -0.48 13.75
CA ARG A 44 -5.15 -0.49 14.70
C ARG A 44 -3.76 -0.35 14.06
N GLU A 45 -3.70 -0.17 12.75
CA GLU A 45 -2.42 -0.11 11.99
C GLU A 45 -1.54 -1.35 12.19
N GLU A 46 -2.16 -2.52 12.42
CA GLU A 46 -1.46 -3.80 12.60
C GLU A 46 -1.05 -4.44 11.26
N VAL A 47 -1.51 -3.89 10.13
CA VAL A 47 -1.11 -4.31 8.79
C VAL A 47 -0.03 -3.36 8.27
N GLU A 48 1.16 -3.89 7.99
CA GLU A 48 2.22 -3.11 7.36
C GLU A 48 1.76 -2.55 6.01
N GLU A 49 2.21 -1.34 5.69
CA GLU A 49 1.85 -0.61 4.48
C GLU A 49 1.95 -1.46 3.21
N GLN A 50 3.00 -2.29 3.10
CA GLN A 50 3.23 -3.09 1.90
C GLN A 50 2.20 -4.20 1.64
N TYR A 51 1.55 -4.66 2.71
CA TYR A 51 0.58 -5.76 2.72
C TYR A 51 -0.86 -5.28 2.79
N LYS A 52 -1.12 -3.97 2.94
CA LYS A 52 -2.47 -3.43 2.87
C LYS A 52 -3.06 -3.68 1.48
N CYS A 53 -4.29 -4.19 1.45
CA CYS A 53 -5.00 -4.50 0.22
C CYS A 53 -5.59 -3.21 -0.37
N ILE A 54 -5.25 -2.90 -1.62
CA ILE A 54 -5.71 -1.69 -2.32
C ILE A 54 -7.24 -1.63 -2.38
N GLU A 55 -7.91 -2.76 -2.65
CA GLU A 55 -9.38 -2.79 -2.71
C GLU A 55 -10.00 -2.48 -1.34
N THR A 56 -9.44 -3.04 -0.27
CA THR A 56 -9.87 -2.74 1.11
C THR A 56 -9.70 -1.27 1.43
N LEU A 57 -8.54 -0.68 1.09
CA LEU A 57 -8.28 0.74 1.29
C LEU A 57 -9.25 1.62 0.51
N LYS A 58 -9.59 1.26 -0.74
CA LYS A 58 -10.61 1.97 -1.53
C LYS A 58 -11.98 1.93 -0.85
N LYS A 59 -12.45 0.74 -0.44
CA LYS A 59 -13.74 0.59 0.26
C LYS A 59 -13.80 1.43 1.54
N LEU A 60 -12.73 1.40 2.34
CA LEU A 60 -12.63 2.22 3.54
C LEU A 60 -12.60 3.72 3.21
N SER A 61 -11.83 4.12 2.20
CA SER A 61 -11.74 5.50 1.72
C SER A 61 -13.11 6.03 1.28
N ASP A 62 -13.88 5.21 0.56
CA ASP A 62 -15.20 5.56 0.06
C ASP A 62 -16.22 5.76 1.19
N VAL A 63 -16.22 4.87 2.18
CA VAL A 63 -17.12 4.93 3.34
C VAL A 63 -16.71 6.06 4.28
N LEU A 64 -15.42 6.21 4.57
CA LEU A 64 -14.89 7.20 5.52
C LEU A 64 -14.66 8.59 4.90
N LYS A 65 -14.69 8.71 3.58
CA LYS A 65 -14.43 9.95 2.82
C LYS A 65 -13.07 10.58 3.15
N ILE A 66 -12.04 9.73 3.20
CA ILE A 66 -10.62 10.09 3.37
C ILE A 66 -9.79 9.30 2.35
N ASP A 67 -8.63 9.80 1.91
CA ASP A 67 -7.73 9.04 1.01
C ASP A 67 -6.75 8.19 1.83
N LEU A 68 -6.96 6.88 1.84
CA LEU A 68 -6.05 5.93 2.51
C LEU A 68 -4.98 5.36 1.57
N LEU A 69 -4.97 5.73 0.28
CA LEU A 69 -3.98 5.25 -0.68
C LEU A 69 -2.73 6.13 -0.65
N THR A 70 -1.67 5.62 -0.03
CA THR A 70 -0.35 6.25 -0.08
C THR A 70 0.28 6.20 -1.47
N ASP A 71 1.35 6.97 -1.68
CA ASP A 71 2.10 6.97 -2.94
C ASP A 71 2.62 5.57 -3.31
N TYR A 72 2.91 4.73 -2.32
CA TYR A 72 3.30 3.34 -2.57
C TYR A 72 2.16 2.52 -3.17
N HIS A 73 0.92 2.72 -2.69
CA HIS A 73 -0.24 2.05 -3.27
C HIS A 73 -0.50 2.50 -4.71
N LYS A 74 -0.35 3.80 -4.97
CA LYS A 74 -0.43 4.37 -6.32
C LYS A 74 0.66 3.77 -7.22
N PHE A 75 1.89 3.68 -6.72
CA PHE A 75 2.97 2.96 -7.41
C PHE A 75 2.62 1.50 -7.71
N LYS A 76 2.06 0.74 -6.77
CA LYS A 76 1.67 -0.67 -7.01
C LYS A 76 0.65 -0.80 -8.13
N MET A 77 -0.29 0.16 -8.26
CA MET A 77 -1.28 0.16 -9.34
C MET A 77 -0.62 0.32 -10.72
N ASP A 78 0.47 1.07 -10.80
CA ASP A 78 1.18 1.39 -12.06
C ASP A 78 2.56 0.71 -12.17
N SER A 79 2.86 -0.27 -11.29
CA SER A 79 4.24 -0.72 -11.07
C SER A 79 4.90 -1.28 -12.32
N VAL A 80 4.11 -1.92 -13.19
CA VAL A 80 4.61 -2.47 -14.46
C VAL A 80 5.13 -1.38 -15.39
N ALA A 81 4.36 -0.30 -15.54
CA ALA A 81 4.72 0.82 -16.40
C ALA A 81 5.94 1.55 -15.84
N ILE A 82 5.96 1.79 -14.53
CA ILE A 82 7.04 2.48 -13.85
C ILE A 82 8.35 1.69 -13.94
N VAL A 83 8.33 0.39 -13.64
CA VAL A 83 9.54 -0.46 -13.74
C VAL A 83 10.06 -0.51 -15.18
N LYS A 84 9.18 -0.67 -16.18
CA LYS A 84 9.59 -0.67 -17.59
C LYS A 84 10.18 0.68 -18.02
N GLY A 85 9.56 1.79 -17.61
CA GLY A 85 10.03 3.14 -17.89
C GLY A 85 11.39 3.41 -17.26
N TYR A 86 11.57 3.04 -15.99
CA TYR A 86 12.84 3.16 -15.28
C TYR A 86 13.96 2.40 -15.99
N MET A 87 13.72 1.15 -16.41
CA MET A 87 14.70 0.37 -17.15
C MET A 87 15.07 1.00 -18.49
N LEU A 88 14.09 1.50 -19.23
CA LEU A 88 14.31 2.14 -20.53
C LEU A 88 15.15 3.41 -20.39
N ASN A 89 14.77 4.30 -19.47
CA ASN A 89 15.44 5.58 -19.24
C ASN A 89 16.89 5.40 -18.79
N ASN A 90 17.17 4.34 -18.04
CA ASN A 90 18.50 4.03 -17.52
C ASN A 90 19.27 2.99 -18.35
N LYS A 91 18.74 2.57 -19.51
CA LYS A 91 19.35 1.54 -20.39
C LYS A 91 19.72 0.25 -19.65
N LEU A 92 18.86 -0.20 -18.73
CA LEU A 92 19.09 -1.37 -17.88
C LEU A 92 18.56 -2.64 -18.54
N SER A 93 19.37 -3.71 -18.49
CA SER A 93 18.89 -5.06 -18.73
C SER A 93 18.19 -5.61 -17.48
N ILE A 94 17.46 -6.73 -17.61
CA ILE A 94 16.90 -7.43 -16.45
C ILE A 94 18.00 -7.78 -15.44
N GLN A 95 19.15 -8.25 -15.93
CA GLN A 95 20.27 -8.67 -15.10
C GLN A 95 20.87 -7.49 -14.33
N LYS A 96 21.09 -6.34 -15.00
CA LYS A 96 21.61 -5.13 -14.35
C LYS A 96 20.66 -4.58 -13.30
N LEU A 97 19.35 -4.55 -13.57
CA LEU A 97 18.39 -4.09 -12.56
C LEU A 97 18.33 -5.06 -11.37
N ALA A 98 18.43 -6.36 -11.62
CA ALA A 98 18.46 -7.38 -10.58
C ALA A 98 19.67 -7.19 -9.65
N GLU A 99 20.85 -6.95 -10.20
CA GLU A 99 22.07 -6.63 -9.44
C GLU A 99 21.93 -5.34 -8.64
N LEU A 100 21.42 -4.25 -9.25
CA LEU A 100 21.21 -2.98 -8.57
C LEU A 100 20.24 -3.08 -7.38
N CYS A 101 19.18 -3.87 -7.53
CA CYS A 101 18.17 -4.06 -6.49
C CYS A 101 18.47 -5.24 -5.55
N GLU A 102 19.59 -5.95 -5.73
CA GLU A 102 19.97 -7.13 -4.94
C GLU A 102 18.87 -8.22 -4.93
N VAL A 103 18.21 -8.43 -6.08
CA VAL A 103 17.17 -9.45 -6.26
C VAL A 103 17.50 -10.39 -7.41
N SER A 104 16.73 -11.47 -7.56
CA SER A 104 16.89 -12.36 -8.71
C SER A 104 16.40 -11.73 -10.02
N ALA A 105 16.99 -12.13 -11.15
CA ALA A 105 16.49 -11.77 -12.48
C ALA A 105 15.02 -12.21 -12.70
N THR A 106 14.60 -13.30 -12.05
CA THR A 106 13.20 -13.77 -12.07
C THR A 106 12.26 -12.79 -11.38
N THR A 107 12.68 -12.21 -10.25
CA THR A 107 11.93 -11.18 -9.54
C THR A 107 11.67 -9.97 -10.44
N VAL A 108 12.70 -9.49 -11.14
CA VAL A 108 12.56 -8.37 -12.10
C VAL A 108 11.65 -8.74 -13.28
N LYS A 109 11.73 -9.97 -13.80
CA LYS A 109 10.80 -10.46 -14.84
C LYS A 109 9.35 -10.43 -14.34
N ASN A 110 9.10 -10.84 -13.11
CA ASN A 110 7.78 -10.85 -12.49
C ASN A 110 7.24 -9.42 -12.30
N TRP A 111 8.09 -8.46 -11.91
CA TRP A 111 7.72 -7.04 -11.87
C TRP A 111 7.25 -6.51 -13.22
N ARG A 112 7.99 -6.82 -14.29
CA ARG A 112 7.63 -6.39 -15.65
C ARG A 112 6.36 -7.07 -16.20
N ARG A 113 5.99 -8.23 -15.64
CA ARG A 113 4.77 -8.98 -15.99
C ARG A 113 3.57 -8.59 -15.13
N GLY A 114 3.78 -7.88 -14.03
CA GLY A 114 2.73 -7.54 -13.07
C GLY A 114 2.34 -8.68 -12.14
N THR A 115 3.16 -9.74 -12.05
CA THR A 115 2.91 -10.86 -11.13
C THR A 115 3.15 -10.45 -9.68
N CYS A 116 4.11 -9.56 -9.45
CA CYS A 116 4.34 -8.89 -8.18
C CYS A 116 4.91 -7.49 -8.45
N SER A 117 4.99 -6.65 -7.41
CA SER A 117 5.59 -5.33 -7.47
C SER A 117 6.88 -5.29 -6.63
N PRO A 118 7.79 -4.33 -6.85
CA PRO A 118 8.88 -4.05 -5.92
C PRO A 118 8.36 -3.82 -4.50
N SER A 119 9.14 -4.23 -3.48
CA SER A 119 8.81 -3.98 -2.08
C SER A 119 8.81 -2.48 -1.76
N TYR A 120 8.26 -2.11 -0.60
CA TYR A 120 8.24 -0.71 -0.16
C TYR A 120 9.65 -0.10 -0.12
N GLU A 121 10.63 -0.83 0.42
CA GLU A 121 12.03 -0.38 0.52
C GLU A 121 12.68 -0.16 -0.85
N LEU A 122 12.43 -1.07 -1.79
CA LEU A 122 12.96 -0.94 -3.16
C LEU A 122 12.27 0.18 -3.93
N TRP A 123 10.95 0.33 -3.76
CA TRP A 123 10.21 1.47 -4.28
C TRP A 123 10.79 2.79 -3.79
N GLU A 124 10.96 2.94 -2.47
CA GLU A 124 11.47 4.16 -1.86
C GLU A 124 12.90 4.49 -2.32
N LYS A 125 13.73 3.48 -2.59
CA LYS A 125 15.13 3.67 -3.01
C LYS A 125 15.31 3.98 -4.50
N PHE A 126 14.51 3.38 -5.38
CA PHE A 126 14.77 3.40 -6.83
C PHE A 126 13.65 4.00 -7.68
N PHE A 127 12.42 4.05 -7.19
CA PHE A 127 11.23 4.35 -7.99
C PHE A 127 10.39 5.51 -7.45
N LYS A 128 10.81 6.14 -6.35
CA LYS A 128 10.22 7.34 -5.76
C LYS A 128 11.09 8.55 -6.08
#